data_AF-A0A2D7NHM2-F1
#
_entry.id   AF-A0A2D7NHM2-F1
#
_cell.length_a   1.000
_cell.length_b   1.000
_cell.length_c   1.000
_cell.angle_alpha   90.00
_cell.angle_beta   90.00
_cell.angle_gamma   90.00
#
_symmetry.space_group_name_H-M   'P 1'
#
loop_
_entity.id
_entity.type
_entity.pdbx_description
1 polymer ?
#
loop_
_entity_poly.entity_id
_entity_poly.type
_entity_poly.pdbx_seq_one_letter_code
_entity_poly.pdbx_strand_id
1 'polypeptide(L)'
;DDTGEPGLGLICQRDHAPAVWDRLLEWSSSEGTRGIRPVGWSAFNAARIEGGTPLFNIDFGPDCLPHETGMLPERVSFEKGCYLGQEIVARVENLGQPRQILRSLDLEGQGLPISGTQVFALLDSADGEPHMGPQVGVITSSTISPMMGAKPIAFAMLKYDYAQPGCRLMLAADGAPELASVREHLRYLPGQSS
;
A
#
# COMPACT_ATOMS: atom_id res chain seq x y z
N ASP A 1 -5.15 12.18 -6.15
CA ASP A 1 -4.34 11.46 -7.15
C ASP A 1 -3.80 10.20 -6.46
N ASP A 2 -2.78 9.55 -7.00
CA ASP A 2 -2.21 8.32 -6.41
C ASP A 2 -1.53 8.57 -5.04
N THR A 3 -1.31 9.83 -4.64
CA THR A 3 -0.75 10.20 -3.34
C THR A 3 -1.80 10.47 -2.25
N GLY A 4 -3.09 10.36 -2.59
CA GLY A 4 -4.19 10.64 -1.67
C GLY A 4 -4.54 12.13 -1.53
N GLU A 5 -3.83 13.02 -2.21
CA GLU A 5 -4.03 14.48 -2.22
C GLU A 5 -4.70 14.95 -3.53
N PRO A 6 -5.30 16.15 -3.58
CA PRO A 6 -5.73 16.75 -4.84
C PRO A 6 -4.53 16.95 -5.79
N GLY A 7 -4.66 16.47 -7.03
CA GLY A 7 -3.58 16.52 -8.01
C GLY A 7 -4.08 16.53 -9.45
N LEU A 8 -3.22 16.96 -10.36
CA LEU A 8 -3.51 17.06 -11.80
C LEU A 8 -2.49 16.23 -12.60
N GLY A 9 -2.99 15.39 -13.51
CA GLY A 9 -2.18 14.72 -14.51
C GLY A 9 -2.06 15.56 -15.77
N LEU A 10 -0.84 15.92 -16.17
CA LEU A 10 -0.58 16.67 -17.40
C LEU A 10 -0.08 15.70 -18.48
N ILE A 11 -0.84 15.61 -19.57
CA ILE A 11 -0.47 14.79 -20.73
C ILE A 11 -0.12 15.73 -21.88
N CYS A 12 1.09 15.57 -22.42
CA CYS A 12 1.57 16.35 -23.55
C CYS A 12 2.40 15.48 -24.50
N GLN A 13 2.68 16.00 -25.70
CA GLN A 13 3.64 15.37 -26.60
C GLN A 13 5.02 15.36 -25.96
N ARG A 14 5.78 14.27 -26.19
CA ARG A 14 7.11 14.07 -25.59
C ARG A 14 8.03 15.27 -25.78
N ASP A 15 8.04 15.86 -26.97
CA ASP A 15 8.92 16.98 -27.32
C ASP A 15 8.57 18.27 -26.56
N HIS A 16 7.35 18.38 -26.04
CA HIS A 16 6.90 19.51 -25.21
C HIS A 16 7.13 19.30 -23.71
N ALA A 17 7.42 18.08 -23.25
CA ALA A 17 7.55 17.77 -21.83
C ALA A 17 8.59 18.65 -21.10
N PRO A 18 9.79 18.90 -21.64
CA PRO A 18 10.76 19.80 -21.00
C PRO A 18 10.23 21.23 -20.86
N ALA A 19 9.62 21.77 -21.91
CA ALA A 19 9.07 23.12 -21.89
C ALA A 19 7.91 23.28 -20.89
N VAL A 20 7.03 22.26 -20.77
CA VAL A 20 5.97 22.25 -19.75
C VAL A 20 6.56 22.21 -18.35
N TRP A 21 7.58 21.37 -18.14
CA TRP A 21 8.27 21.24 -16.84
C TRP A 21 8.89 22.55 -16.38
N ASP A 22 9.69 23.20 -17.24
CA ASP A 22 10.37 24.45 -16.91
C ASP A 22 9.36 25.56 -16.56
N ARG A 23 8.27 25.66 -17.32
CA ARG A 23 7.21 26.65 -17.06
C ARG A 23 6.52 26.49 -15.72
N LEU A 24 6.32 25.25 -15.27
CA LEU A 24 5.74 24.98 -13.94
C LEU A 24 6.67 25.44 -12.83
N LEU A 25 7.98 25.19 -12.96
CA LEU A 25 8.98 25.61 -11.98
C LEU A 25 9.14 27.13 -11.93
N GLU A 26 9.16 27.79 -13.09
CA GLU A 26 9.20 29.26 -13.19
C GLU A 26 7.97 29.91 -12.53
N TRP A 27 6.77 29.48 -12.89
CA TRP A 27 5.51 29.99 -12.33
C TRP A 27 5.49 29.89 -10.80
N SER A 28 6.01 28.78 -10.27
CA SER A 28 6.01 28.54 -8.83
C SER A 28 6.94 29.47 -8.03
N SER A 29 7.95 30.04 -8.69
CA SER A 29 8.93 30.93 -8.07
C SER A 29 8.44 32.37 -7.96
N SER A 30 7.43 32.76 -8.74
CA SER A 30 6.96 34.15 -8.85
C SER A 30 5.81 34.54 -7.92
N GLU A 31 5.06 33.60 -7.35
CA GLU A 31 3.74 33.87 -6.74
C GLU A 31 3.68 33.89 -5.20
N GLY A 32 4.80 33.96 -4.48
CA GLY A 32 4.81 34.15 -3.00
C GLY A 32 4.16 33.02 -2.17
N THR A 33 3.61 31.99 -2.81
CA THR A 33 3.09 30.75 -2.23
C THR A 33 4.23 29.74 -2.10
N ARG A 34 4.02 28.66 -1.32
CA ARG A 34 4.98 27.53 -1.30
C ARG A 34 5.10 26.98 -2.72
N GLY A 35 6.17 27.34 -3.43
CA GLY A 35 6.38 26.93 -4.82
C GLY A 35 6.42 25.40 -4.98
N ILE A 36 6.06 24.95 -6.17
CA ILE A 36 6.20 23.58 -6.67
C ILE A 36 7.64 23.13 -6.47
N ARG A 37 7.82 21.96 -5.87
CA ARG A 37 9.13 21.33 -5.72
C ARG A 37 9.12 19.99 -6.44
N PRO A 38 10.14 19.71 -7.27
CA PRO A 38 10.26 18.39 -7.87
C PRO A 38 10.50 17.36 -6.77
N VAL A 39 9.82 16.23 -6.88
CA VAL A 39 9.97 15.10 -5.96
C VAL A 39 10.44 13.88 -6.72
N GLY A 40 11.30 13.09 -6.08
CA GLY A 40 11.77 11.82 -6.61
C GLY A 40 10.88 10.66 -6.21
N TRP A 41 11.28 9.46 -6.65
CA TRP A 41 10.57 8.21 -6.36
C TRP A 41 10.32 7.99 -4.87
N SER A 42 11.29 8.21 -3.99
CA SER A 42 11.13 7.93 -2.56
C SER A 42 10.03 8.78 -1.90
N ALA A 43 9.91 10.04 -2.30
CA ALA A 43 8.87 10.93 -1.79
C ALA A 43 7.48 10.52 -2.33
N PHE A 44 7.39 10.18 -3.61
CA PHE A 44 6.17 9.63 -4.21
C PHE A 44 5.76 8.31 -3.54
N ASN A 45 6.72 7.40 -3.35
CA ASN A 45 6.53 6.11 -2.70
C ASN A 45 6.06 6.27 -1.26
N ALA A 46 6.58 7.27 -0.55
CA ALA A 46 6.11 7.58 0.79
C ALA A 46 4.64 8.04 0.77
N ALA A 47 4.33 9.03 -0.05
CA ALA A 47 3.01 9.63 -0.12
C ALA A 47 1.94 8.64 -0.59
N ARG A 48 2.23 7.77 -1.57
CA ARG A 48 1.27 6.76 -2.05
C ARG A 48 1.02 5.67 -1.02
N ILE A 49 2.03 5.26 -0.23
CA ILE A 49 1.82 4.30 0.87
C ILE A 49 1.00 4.97 1.98
N GLU A 50 1.34 6.20 2.37
CA GLU A 50 0.58 6.99 3.34
C GLU A 50 -0.89 7.17 2.93
N GLY A 51 -1.13 7.45 1.65
CA GLY A 51 -2.45 7.59 1.02
C GLY A 51 -3.20 6.27 0.81
N GLY A 52 -2.55 5.12 1.05
CA GLY A 52 -3.17 3.80 0.88
C GLY A 52 -3.31 3.34 -0.56
N THR A 53 -2.48 3.85 -1.48
CA THR A 53 -2.52 3.53 -2.91
C THR A 53 -1.46 2.48 -3.28
N PRO A 54 -1.86 1.22 -3.55
CA PRO A 54 -0.99 0.19 -4.07
C PRO A 54 -0.76 0.38 -5.57
N LEU A 55 0.42 -0.03 -6.04
CA LEU A 55 0.81 0.07 -7.44
C LEU A 55 0.87 -1.30 -8.11
N PHE A 56 0.34 -1.38 -9.32
CA PHE A 56 0.47 -2.57 -10.16
C PHE A 56 1.94 -2.83 -10.50
N ASN A 57 2.33 -4.11 -10.54
CA ASN A 57 3.71 -4.62 -10.65
C ASN A 57 4.64 -4.31 -9.47
N ILE A 58 4.14 -3.70 -8.38
CA ILE A 58 4.89 -3.48 -7.14
C ILE A 58 4.19 -4.18 -5.98
N ASP A 59 2.92 -3.84 -5.75
CA ASP A 59 2.12 -4.35 -4.64
C ASP A 59 1.25 -5.56 -5.03
N PHE A 60 0.85 -5.61 -6.29
CA PHE A 60 0.09 -6.71 -6.86
C PHE A 60 0.43 -6.85 -8.34
N GLY A 61 0.20 -8.03 -8.90
CA GLY A 61 0.62 -8.39 -10.26
C GLY A 61 -0.52 -8.88 -11.14
N PRO A 62 -0.21 -9.29 -12.38
CA PRO A 62 -1.20 -9.81 -13.33
C PRO A 62 -1.88 -11.10 -12.85
N ASP A 63 -1.22 -11.84 -11.95
CA ASP A 63 -1.74 -13.08 -11.37
C ASP A 63 -2.65 -12.84 -10.14
N CYS A 64 -2.80 -11.59 -9.70
CA CYS A 64 -3.66 -11.23 -8.58
C CYS A 64 -5.09 -10.97 -9.03
N LEU A 65 -6.06 -11.52 -8.30
CA LEU A 65 -7.47 -11.20 -8.53
C LEU A 65 -7.80 -9.81 -7.94
N PRO A 66 -8.79 -9.08 -8.48
CA PRO A 66 -9.18 -7.78 -7.94
C PRO A 66 -9.49 -7.80 -6.44
N HIS A 67 -10.08 -8.89 -5.94
CA HIS A 67 -10.37 -9.12 -4.52
C HIS A 67 -9.13 -9.12 -3.63
N GLU A 68 -7.98 -9.51 -4.18
CA GLU A 68 -6.71 -9.59 -3.44
C GLU A 68 -6.06 -8.22 -3.26
N THR A 69 -6.52 -7.17 -3.97
CA THR A 69 -5.88 -5.84 -3.92
C THR A 69 -6.26 -5.01 -2.70
N GLY A 70 -7.30 -5.42 -1.96
CA GLY A 70 -7.83 -4.63 -0.85
C GLY A 70 -8.58 -3.35 -1.28
N MET A 71 -8.75 -3.11 -2.58
CA MET A 71 -9.39 -1.91 -3.15
C MET A 71 -10.71 -2.19 -3.87
N LEU A 72 -11.25 -3.40 -3.74
CA LEU A 72 -12.38 -3.87 -4.53
C LEU A 72 -13.60 -2.93 -4.50
N PRO A 73 -14.06 -2.41 -3.34
CA PRO A 73 -15.23 -1.53 -3.29
C PRO A 73 -15.04 -0.19 -4.03
N GLU A 74 -13.80 0.30 -4.09
CA GLU A 74 -13.47 1.60 -4.71
C GLU A 74 -13.18 1.47 -6.21
N ARG A 75 -12.72 0.29 -6.67
CA ARG A 75 -12.17 0.10 -8.02
C ARG A 75 -13.01 -0.79 -8.92
N VAL A 76 -13.89 -1.62 -8.36
CA VAL A 76 -14.80 -2.47 -9.13
C VAL A 76 -16.23 -2.04 -8.87
N SER A 77 -16.98 -1.80 -9.94
CA SER A 77 -18.41 -1.59 -9.82
C SER A 77 -19.14 -2.84 -10.23
N PHE A 78 -19.98 -3.31 -9.32
CA PHE A 78 -20.84 -4.47 -9.52
C PHE A 78 -22.16 -4.11 -10.21
N GLU A 79 -22.46 -2.82 -10.33
CA GLU A 79 -23.70 -2.30 -10.95
C GLU A 79 -23.50 -1.90 -12.42
N LYS A 80 -22.25 -1.74 -12.86
CA LYS A 80 -21.92 -1.51 -14.27
C LYS A 80 -22.13 -2.83 -15.03
N GLY A 81 -22.59 -2.73 -16.29
CA GLY A 81 -22.92 -3.90 -17.13
C GLY A 81 -21.76 -4.87 -17.38
N CYS A 82 -21.98 -5.88 -18.23
CA CYS A 82 -21.03 -6.97 -18.43
C CYS A 82 -19.63 -6.50 -18.86
N TYR A 83 -18.60 -6.85 -18.08
CA TYR A 83 -17.19 -6.62 -18.43
C TYR A 83 -16.38 -7.91 -18.42
N LEU A 84 -15.26 -7.92 -19.16
CA LEU A 84 -14.41 -9.10 -19.30
C LEU A 84 -13.83 -9.52 -17.94
N GLY A 85 -14.01 -10.80 -17.58
CA GLY A 85 -13.55 -11.36 -16.31
C GLY A 85 -14.54 -11.26 -15.15
N GLN A 86 -15.73 -10.68 -15.36
CA GLN A 86 -16.77 -10.58 -14.33
C GLN A 86 -17.19 -11.94 -13.76
N GLU A 87 -17.15 -13.02 -14.54
CA GLU A 87 -17.47 -14.37 -14.05
C GLU A 87 -16.52 -14.82 -12.93
N ILE A 88 -15.23 -14.51 -13.04
CA ILE A 88 -14.22 -14.86 -12.04
C ILE A 88 -14.41 -13.98 -10.80
N VAL A 89 -14.66 -12.67 -11.01
CA VAL A 89 -14.94 -11.72 -9.93
C VAL A 89 -16.19 -12.15 -9.15
N ALA A 90 -17.29 -12.45 -9.84
CA ALA A 90 -18.53 -12.90 -9.22
C ALA A 90 -18.38 -14.25 -8.51
N ARG A 91 -17.53 -15.15 -9.03
CA ARG A 91 -17.25 -16.44 -8.38
C ARG A 91 -16.52 -16.26 -7.05
N VAL A 92 -15.51 -15.39 -6.98
CA VAL A 92 -14.80 -15.11 -5.73
C VAL A 92 -15.71 -14.40 -4.73
N GLU A 93 -16.56 -13.48 -5.20
CA GLU A 93 -17.59 -12.86 -4.39
C GLU A 93 -18.52 -13.90 -3.74
N ASN A 94 -18.96 -14.88 -4.52
CA ASN A 94 -19.82 -15.97 -4.04
C ASN A 94 -19.11 -16.98 -3.12
N LEU A 95 -17.78 -17.17 -3.29
CA LEU A 95 -16.94 -17.97 -2.39
C LEU A 95 -16.66 -17.24 -1.06
N GLY A 96 -16.82 -15.91 -1.04
CA GLY A 96 -16.77 -15.05 0.15
C GLY A 96 -15.36 -14.68 0.63
N GLN A 97 -14.30 -15.39 0.22
CA GLN A 97 -12.95 -15.17 0.72
C GLN A 97 -11.88 -15.40 -0.37
N PRO A 98 -11.05 -14.40 -0.72
CA PRO A 98 -9.89 -14.61 -1.58
C PRO A 98 -8.81 -15.43 -0.88
N ARG A 99 -7.84 -15.98 -1.64
CA ARG A 99 -6.72 -16.74 -1.08
C ARG A 99 -5.80 -15.86 -0.23
N GLN A 100 -5.56 -14.65 -0.70
CA GLN A 100 -4.69 -13.67 -0.08
C GLN A 100 -5.27 -12.28 -0.31
N ILE A 101 -4.83 -11.30 0.47
CA ILE A 101 -5.26 -9.93 0.33
C ILE A 101 -4.17 -8.97 0.79
N LEU A 102 -4.06 -7.85 0.08
CA LEU A 102 -3.17 -6.76 0.41
C LEU A 102 -3.71 -6.00 1.63
N ARG A 103 -2.81 -5.75 2.58
CA ARG A 103 -3.08 -5.00 3.80
C ARG A 103 -1.93 -4.06 4.12
N SER A 104 -2.27 -3.03 4.90
CA SER A 104 -1.29 -2.20 5.58
C SER A 104 -0.97 -2.78 6.94
N LEU A 105 0.28 -2.63 7.36
CA LEU A 105 0.77 -3.06 8.66
C LEU A 105 1.17 -1.87 9.51
N ASP A 106 0.81 -1.89 10.80
CA ASP A 106 1.46 -1.07 11.80
C ASP A 106 2.65 -1.85 12.35
N LEU A 107 3.86 -1.33 12.13
CA LEU A 107 5.11 -1.94 12.57
C LEU A 107 5.48 -1.41 13.97
N GLU A 108 5.80 -2.30 14.90
CA GLU A 108 6.22 -1.92 16.26
C GLU A 108 7.71 -1.55 16.31
N GLY A 109 8.50 -2.08 15.39
CA GLY A 109 9.93 -1.82 15.26
C GLY A 109 10.28 -0.51 14.58
N GLN A 110 11.59 -0.21 14.54
CA GLN A 110 12.16 0.94 13.83
C GLN A 110 12.82 0.51 12.51
N GLY A 111 12.96 -0.78 12.25
CA GLY A 111 13.47 -1.31 11.01
C GLY A 111 12.53 -0.99 9.85
N LEU A 112 13.11 -0.61 8.71
CA LEU A 112 12.36 -0.52 7.46
C LEU A 112 12.47 -1.86 6.73
N PRO A 113 11.42 -2.70 6.72
CA PRO A 113 11.49 -3.98 6.01
C PRO A 113 11.67 -3.73 4.52
N ILE A 114 12.39 -4.61 3.83
CA ILE A 114 12.55 -4.54 2.38
C ILE A 114 11.41 -5.30 1.68
N SER A 115 11.15 -4.97 0.43
CA SER A 115 10.25 -5.78 -0.40
C SER A 115 10.77 -7.22 -0.46
N GLY A 116 9.88 -8.19 -0.24
CA GLY A 116 10.23 -9.60 -0.12
C GLY A 116 10.45 -10.09 1.33
N THR A 117 10.50 -9.20 2.33
CA THR A 117 10.58 -9.61 3.74
C THR A 117 9.41 -10.53 4.10
N GLN A 118 9.73 -11.69 4.67
CA GLN A 118 8.74 -12.71 5.01
C GLN A 118 7.93 -12.32 6.26
N VAL A 119 6.63 -12.58 6.21
CA VAL A 119 5.69 -12.34 7.31
C VAL A 119 5.18 -13.67 7.83
N PHE A 120 5.21 -13.86 9.14
CA PHE A 120 4.88 -15.08 9.85
C PHE A 120 3.70 -14.87 10.80
N ALA A 121 2.93 -15.92 11.01
CA ALA A 121 1.94 -15.94 12.07
C ALA A 121 2.64 -15.82 13.43
N LEU A 122 2.07 -15.03 14.34
CA LEU A 122 2.50 -15.04 15.73
C LEU A 122 1.88 -16.25 16.43
N LEU A 123 2.70 -17.07 17.08
CA LEU A 123 2.24 -18.16 17.94
C LEU A 123 2.45 -17.80 19.41
N ASP A 124 1.42 -18.02 20.21
CA ASP A 124 1.54 -17.99 21.65
C ASP A 124 2.39 -19.18 22.11
N SER A 125 3.36 -18.92 22.99
CA SER A 125 4.20 -19.96 23.56
C SER A 125 3.97 -20.09 25.06
N ALA A 126 4.17 -21.31 25.56
CA ALA A 126 4.02 -21.64 26.97
C ALA A 126 5.08 -20.95 27.86
N ASP A 127 6.20 -20.50 27.28
CA ASP A 127 7.26 -19.74 27.96
C ASP A 127 7.00 -18.22 27.99
N GLY A 128 5.92 -17.75 27.36
CA GLY A 128 5.54 -16.33 27.31
C GLY A 128 6.28 -15.52 26.25
N GLU A 129 7.18 -16.12 25.48
CA GLU A 129 7.94 -15.44 24.42
C GLU A 129 7.23 -15.59 23.06
N PRO A 130 7.17 -14.52 22.23
CA PRO A 130 6.54 -14.58 20.91
C PRO A 130 7.36 -15.45 19.94
N HIS A 131 6.72 -16.45 19.33
CA HIS A 131 7.36 -17.37 18.38
C HIS A 131 6.81 -17.22 16.96
N MET A 132 7.70 -17.36 15.98
CA MET A 132 7.31 -17.37 14.56
C MET A 132 6.67 -18.71 14.19
N GLY A 133 5.43 -18.63 13.69
CA GLY A 133 4.71 -19.75 13.11
C GLY A 133 4.99 -19.93 11.61
N PRO A 134 4.04 -20.48 10.84
CA PRO A 134 4.19 -20.62 9.39
C PRO A 134 4.29 -19.24 8.72
N GLN A 135 4.93 -19.20 7.55
CA GLN A 135 4.90 -18.01 6.71
C GLN A 135 3.47 -17.78 6.19
N VAL A 136 2.97 -16.57 6.39
CA VAL A 136 1.60 -16.15 6.03
C VAL A 136 1.58 -14.99 5.04
N GLY A 137 2.71 -14.38 4.73
CA GLY A 137 2.75 -13.32 3.74
C GLY A 137 4.14 -12.81 3.41
N VAL A 138 4.15 -11.68 2.73
CA VAL A 138 5.36 -10.98 2.30
C VAL A 138 5.11 -9.47 2.25
N ILE A 139 6.11 -8.70 2.67
CA ILE A 139 6.13 -7.24 2.48
C ILE A 139 6.27 -6.94 1.00
N THR A 140 5.37 -6.14 0.44
CA THR A 140 5.45 -5.71 -0.97
C THR A 140 6.12 -4.35 -1.08
N SER A 141 5.75 -3.42 -0.19
CA SER A 141 6.23 -2.05 -0.17
C SER A 141 6.41 -1.55 1.24
N SER A 142 7.38 -0.66 1.43
CA SER A 142 7.61 -0.01 2.71
C SER A 142 8.18 1.40 2.52
N THR A 143 8.02 2.25 3.54
CA THR A 143 8.65 3.57 3.63
C THR A 143 8.78 4.00 5.09
N ILE A 144 9.65 4.97 5.35
CA ILE A 144 9.51 5.82 6.54
C ILE A 144 8.49 6.90 6.21
N SER A 145 7.48 7.06 7.07
CA SER A 145 6.39 8.04 6.90
C SER A 145 6.71 9.34 7.65
N PRO A 146 6.97 10.45 6.96
CA PRO A 146 7.12 11.75 7.61
C PRO A 146 5.84 12.20 8.32
N MET A 147 4.67 11.88 7.75
CA MET A 147 3.38 12.31 8.30
C MET A 147 2.97 11.54 9.56
N MET A 148 3.51 10.34 9.77
CA MET A 148 3.27 9.51 10.96
C MET A 148 4.35 9.67 12.04
N GLY A 149 5.16 10.73 11.98
CA GLY A 149 6.23 10.98 12.94
C GLY A 149 7.48 10.14 12.70
N ALA A 150 7.86 9.95 11.43
CA ALA A 150 9.01 9.16 10.98
C ALA A 150 8.93 7.66 11.36
N LYS A 151 7.72 7.12 11.42
CA LYS A 151 7.49 5.68 11.66
C LYS A 151 7.63 4.87 10.37
N PRO A 152 8.19 3.65 10.43
CA PRO A 152 8.15 2.74 9.30
C PRO A 152 6.71 2.24 9.09
N ILE A 153 6.27 2.23 7.83
CA ILE A 153 4.96 1.71 7.41
C ILE A 153 5.15 0.82 6.18
N ALA A 154 4.26 -0.16 6.00
CA ALA A 154 4.41 -1.15 4.95
C ALA A 154 3.07 -1.73 4.47
N PHE A 155 3.04 -2.08 3.19
CA PHE A 155 2.04 -2.97 2.63
C PHE A 155 2.58 -4.41 2.62
N ALA A 156 1.66 -5.35 2.83
CA ALA A 156 1.94 -6.76 2.79
C ALA A 156 0.82 -7.51 2.07
N MET A 157 1.21 -8.47 1.23
CA MET A 157 0.28 -9.48 0.71
C MET A 157 0.21 -10.61 1.73
N LEU A 158 -0.97 -10.83 2.31
CA LEU A 158 -1.19 -11.79 3.40
C LEU A 158 -2.19 -12.86 2.98
N LYS A 159 -1.99 -14.11 3.42
CA LYS A 159 -3.03 -15.13 3.39
C LYS A 159 -4.26 -14.62 4.13
N TYR A 160 -5.44 -14.84 3.56
CA TYR A 160 -6.67 -14.20 4.01
C TYR A 160 -7.00 -14.46 5.50
N ASP A 161 -6.74 -15.67 5.99
CA ASP A 161 -6.97 -16.05 7.40
C ASP A 161 -6.15 -15.22 8.41
N TYR A 162 -5.07 -14.59 7.95
CA TYR A 162 -4.16 -13.77 8.77
C TYR A 162 -4.24 -12.28 8.43
N ALA A 163 -5.23 -11.88 7.61
CA ALA A 163 -5.38 -10.51 7.11
C ALA A 163 -6.51 -9.72 7.80
N GLN A 164 -7.02 -10.24 8.93
CA GLN A 164 -8.05 -9.58 9.71
C GLN A 164 -7.48 -8.40 10.51
N PRO A 165 -8.22 -7.29 10.66
CA PRO A 165 -7.75 -6.13 11.42
C PRO A 165 -7.35 -6.53 12.85
N GLY A 166 -6.22 -6.01 13.33
CA GLY A 166 -5.66 -6.32 14.64
C GLY A 166 -4.94 -7.68 14.75
N CYS A 167 -4.96 -8.52 13.70
CA CYS A 167 -4.17 -9.76 13.69
C CYS A 167 -2.68 -9.42 13.89
N ARG A 168 -2.04 -10.08 14.87
CA ARG A 168 -0.62 -9.88 15.18
C ARG A 168 0.25 -10.82 14.36
N LEU A 169 1.33 -10.28 13.84
CA LEU A 169 2.26 -10.93 12.91
C LEU A 169 3.70 -10.67 13.35
N MET A 170 4.61 -11.48 12.82
CA MET A 170 6.05 -11.29 12.98
C MET A 170 6.72 -11.12 11.61
N LEU A 171 7.67 -10.20 11.51
CA LEU A 171 8.50 -9.99 10.33
C LEU A 171 9.90 -10.55 10.60
N ALA A 172 10.47 -11.23 9.59
CA ALA A 172 11.89 -11.56 9.59
C ALA A 172 12.70 -10.29 9.26
N ALA A 173 12.91 -9.43 10.25
CA ALA A 173 13.74 -8.24 10.14
C ALA A 173 15.23 -8.58 10.36
N ASP A 174 16.12 -7.69 9.93
CA ASP A 174 17.56 -7.85 10.15
C ASP A 174 17.89 -7.66 11.64
N GLY A 175 18.33 -8.75 12.28
CA GLY A 175 18.75 -8.77 13.69
C GLY A 175 17.76 -9.52 14.59
N ALA A 176 16.59 -8.95 14.83
CA ALA A 176 15.55 -9.56 15.67
C ALA A 176 14.19 -9.52 14.97
N PRO A 177 13.31 -10.51 15.19
CA PRO A 177 11.96 -10.47 14.65
C PRO A 177 11.21 -9.24 15.15
N GLU A 178 10.52 -8.55 14.26
CA GLU A 178 9.70 -7.38 14.62
C GLU A 178 8.22 -7.75 14.62
N LEU A 179 7.48 -7.23 15.59
CA LEU A 179 6.05 -7.41 15.68
C LEU A 179 5.34 -6.38 14.79
N ALA A 180 4.23 -6.82 14.21
CA ALA A 180 3.34 -5.96 13.46
C ALA A 180 1.89 -6.34 13.70
N SER A 181 0.98 -5.42 13.41
CA SER A 181 -0.45 -5.68 13.40
C SER A 181 -1.08 -5.26 12.07
N VAL A 182 -2.09 -6.02 11.66
CA VAL A 182 -2.84 -5.75 10.42
C VAL A 182 -3.80 -4.58 10.63
N ARG A 183 -3.80 -3.63 9.70
CA ARG A 183 -4.77 -2.53 9.66
C ARG A 183 -6.03 -2.90 8.90
N GLU A 184 -7.13 -2.22 9.23
CA GLU A 184 -8.41 -2.36 8.53
C GLU A 184 -8.36 -1.84 7.10
N HIS A 185 -7.73 -0.68 6.90
CA HIS A 185 -7.63 -0.01 5.61
C HIS A 185 -6.18 0.12 5.16
N LEU A 186 -5.99 0.21 3.85
CA LEU A 186 -4.67 0.48 3.27
C LEU A 186 -4.16 1.88 3.66
N ARG A 187 -5.06 2.84 3.81
CA ARG A 187 -4.72 4.24 4.09
C ARG A 187 -4.20 4.43 5.52
N TYR A 188 -3.10 5.19 5.65
CA TYR A 188 -2.53 5.59 6.94
C TYR A 188 -3.05 6.93 7.42
N LEU A 189 -3.19 7.88 6.49
CA LEU A 189 -3.66 9.23 6.79
C LEU A 189 -5.19 9.30 6.77
N PRO A 190 -5.82 10.11 7.61
CA PRO A 190 -7.26 10.34 7.49
C PRO A 190 -7.57 10.97 6.12
N GLY A 191 -8.35 10.28 5.28
CA GLY A 191 -8.88 10.85 4.05
C GLY A 191 -10.10 11.72 4.33
N GLN A 192 -10.29 12.79 3.57
CA GLN A 192 -11.63 13.35 3.42
C GLN A 192 -12.45 12.30 2.65
N SER A 193 -13.53 11.81 3.26
CA SER A 193 -14.51 10.98 2.55
C SER A 193 -14.97 11.73 1.31
N SER A 194 -14.64 11.20 0.13
CA SER A 194 -15.32 11.55 -1.12
C SER A 194 -16.66 10.85 -1.19
#